data_AF-A0A5N3X922-F1
#
_entry.id   AF-A0A5N3X922-F1
#
_cell.length_a   1.000
_cell.length_b   1.000
_cell.length_c   1.000
_cell.angle_alpha   90.00
_cell.angle_beta   90.00
_cell.angle_gamma   90.00
#
_symmetry.space_group_name_H-M   'P 1'
#
loop_
_entity.id
_entity.type
_entity.pdbx_description
1 polymer ?
#
loop_
_entity_poly.entity_id
_entity_poly.type
_entity_poly.pdbx_seq_one_letter_code
_entity_poly.pdbx_strand_id
1 'polypeptide(L)'
;MSHNHSHMGKHRKHLRGRGNAGSLHRRRSNFNSYHPGYSGKSFCPTVDLDKLWTLVSEQTQINAAKNKTGAALITDAVRSINYKVLGNRKLPKQPVIVKAKFFSRRAEEKIKHVDGACVLVA
;
A
#
# COMPACT_ATOMS: atom_id res chain seq x y z
N MET A 1 17.41 -52.14 14.93
CA MET A 1 16.23 -51.55 15.61
C MET A 1 15.90 -50.22 14.96
N SER A 2 14.63 -49.96 14.61
CA SER A 2 14.22 -48.75 13.88
C SER A 2 13.82 -47.57 14.77
N HIS A 3 13.90 -47.72 16.10
CA HIS A 3 13.71 -46.64 17.09
C HIS A 3 12.47 -45.78 16.78
N ASN A 4 11.29 -46.41 16.73
CA ASN A 4 9.99 -45.78 16.41
C ASN A 4 9.85 -45.13 15.02
N HIS A 5 10.79 -45.37 14.10
CA HIS A 5 10.60 -45.15 12.67
C HIS A 5 10.18 -46.43 11.96
N SER A 6 9.48 -46.29 10.82
CA SER A 6 9.00 -47.44 10.06
C SER A 6 10.15 -48.22 9.41
N HIS A 7 9.98 -49.54 9.25
CA HIS A 7 10.97 -50.39 8.60
C HIS A 7 11.11 -50.07 7.09
N MET A 8 9.98 -49.81 6.41
CA MET A 8 9.95 -49.46 4.98
C MET A 8 10.39 -48.01 4.72
N GLY A 9 9.81 -47.04 5.44
CA GLY A 9 10.20 -45.63 5.38
C GLY A 9 11.28 -45.32 6.42
N LYS A 10 12.54 -45.61 6.07
CA LYS A 10 13.67 -45.38 6.97
C LYS A 10 13.89 -43.90 7.24
N HIS A 11 14.37 -43.58 8.44
CA HIS A 11 14.79 -42.23 8.79
C HIS A 11 15.95 -41.77 7.91
N ARG A 12 15.79 -40.63 7.22
CA ARG A 12 16.81 -40.00 6.38
C ARG A 12 16.93 -38.53 6.73
N LYS A 13 18.16 -37.99 6.73
CA LYS A 13 18.47 -36.62 7.21
C LYS A 13 17.57 -35.53 6.62
N HIS A 14 17.39 -35.48 5.30
CA HIS A 14 16.56 -34.46 4.62
C HIS A 14 15.81 -35.01 3.40
N LEU A 15 14.80 -35.85 3.60
CA LEU A 15 14.06 -36.50 2.50
C LEU A 15 13.41 -35.50 1.52
N ARG A 16 12.97 -34.33 2.02
CA ARG A 16 12.19 -33.35 1.25
C ARG A 16 12.87 -31.98 1.10
N GLY A 17 14.17 -31.90 1.37
CA GLY A 17 14.95 -30.65 1.38
C GLY A 17 15.07 -30.04 2.78
N ARG A 18 15.81 -28.94 2.87
CA ARG A 18 16.03 -28.19 4.12
C ARG A 18 15.11 -26.97 4.19
N GLY A 19 14.60 -26.65 5.37
CA GLY A 19 13.76 -25.47 5.60
C GLY A 19 12.56 -25.39 4.66
N ASN A 20 12.41 -24.25 3.99
CA ASN A 20 11.29 -23.94 3.10
C ASN A 20 11.53 -24.34 1.63
N ALA A 21 12.51 -25.20 1.36
CA ALA A 21 12.78 -25.68 0.01
C ALA A 21 11.54 -26.32 -0.64
N GLY A 22 11.28 -25.93 -1.89
CA GLY A 22 10.16 -26.44 -2.68
C GLY A 22 8.80 -25.81 -2.36
N SER A 23 8.76 -24.65 -1.68
CA SER A 23 7.52 -23.92 -1.34
C SER A 23 6.60 -23.67 -2.53
N LEU A 24 7.15 -23.42 -3.73
CA LEU A 24 6.39 -23.20 -4.96
C LEU A 24 6.18 -24.47 -5.80
N HIS A 25 6.84 -25.57 -5.47
CA HIS A 25 6.85 -26.80 -6.26
C HIS A 25 6.22 -27.94 -5.44
N ARG A 26 7.03 -28.91 -4.98
CA ARG A 26 6.58 -30.10 -4.25
C ARG A 26 5.89 -29.81 -2.90
N ARG A 27 6.15 -28.66 -2.25
CA ARG A 27 5.48 -28.24 -1.01
C ARG A 27 4.39 -27.18 -1.21
N ARG A 28 4.02 -26.87 -2.46
CA ARG A 28 3.02 -25.83 -2.78
C ARG A 28 1.69 -26.05 -2.08
N SER A 29 1.18 -27.28 -2.02
CA SER A 29 -0.09 -27.57 -1.34
C SER A 29 -0.08 -27.17 0.14
N ASN A 30 1.04 -27.41 0.84
CA ASN A 30 1.19 -27.04 2.25
C ASN A 30 1.20 -25.51 2.42
N PHE A 31 1.93 -24.80 1.55
CA PHE A 31 1.99 -23.34 1.60
C PHE A 31 0.66 -22.70 1.21
N ASN A 32 -0.05 -23.21 0.21
CA ASN A 32 -1.37 -22.69 -0.15
C ASN A 32 -2.41 -22.90 0.97
N SER A 33 -2.34 -24.02 1.69
CA SER A 33 -3.32 -24.35 2.72
C SER A 33 -3.08 -23.60 4.03
N TYR A 34 -1.81 -23.48 4.46
CA TYR A 34 -1.48 -22.95 5.79
C TYR A 34 -0.81 -21.58 5.75
N HIS A 35 -0.28 -21.17 4.60
CA HIS A 35 0.40 -19.89 4.41
C HIS A 35 -0.03 -19.20 3.11
N PRO A 36 -1.33 -18.93 2.91
CA PRO A 36 -1.79 -18.21 1.73
C PRO A 36 -1.11 -16.83 1.66
N GLY A 37 -0.60 -16.47 0.48
CA GLY A 37 0.15 -15.22 0.30
C GLY A 37 1.62 -15.28 0.74
N TYR A 38 2.16 -16.45 1.12
CA TYR A 38 3.58 -16.59 1.46
C TYR A 38 4.52 -16.12 0.35
N SER A 39 4.12 -16.31 -0.91
CA SER A 39 4.84 -15.84 -2.09
C SER A 39 4.14 -14.65 -2.72
N GLY A 40 4.92 -13.63 -3.07
CA GLY A 40 4.44 -12.38 -3.68
C GLY A 40 4.58 -11.21 -2.72
N LYS A 41 4.86 -10.02 -3.26
CA LYS A 41 4.83 -8.76 -2.52
C LYS A 41 3.70 -7.92 -3.11
N SER A 42 2.76 -7.48 -2.26
CA SER A 42 1.75 -6.52 -2.68
C SER A 42 2.33 -5.11 -2.58
N PHE A 43 2.44 -4.39 -3.69
CA PHE A 43 2.96 -3.02 -3.72
C PHE A 43 1.84 -2.02 -3.99
N CYS A 44 1.27 -1.47 -2.93
CA CYS A 44 0.26 -0.42 -2.97
C CYS A 44 0.51 0.58 -1.83
N PRO A 45 1.58 1.39 -1.90
CA PRO A 45 1.88 2.39 -0.89
C PRO A 45 0.71 3.39 -0.77
N THR A 46 0.36 3.71 0.48
CA THR A 46 -0.80 4.53 0.82
C THR A 46 -0.40 5.79 1.57
N VAL A 47 -1.04 6.91 1.25
CA VAL A 47 -0.89 8.18 1.98
C VAL A 47 -2.25 8.64 2.51
N ASP A 48 -2.27 9.20 3.72
CA ASP A 48 -3.47 9.83 4.29
C ASP A 48 -3.53 11.34 3.96
N LEU A 49 -4.74 11.90 3.96
CA LEU A 49 -4.99 13.33 3.65
C LEU A 49 -4.18 14.33 4.51
N ASP A 50 -3.84 13.99 5.76
CA ASP A 50 -3.05 14.87 6.64
C ASP A 50 -1.61 15.04 6.17
N LYS A 51 -1.06 14.00 5.53
CA LYS A 51 0.33 13.97 5.05
C LYS A 51 0.49 14.55 3.65
N LEU A 52 -0.57 14.92 2.95
CA LEU A 52 -0.47 15.49 1.60
C LEU A 52 0.43 16.74 1.56
N TRP A 53 0.42 17.56 2.61
CA TRP A 53 1.24 18.77 2.71
C TRP A 53 2.73 18.47 2.86
N THR A 54 3.09 17.30 3.41
CA THR A 54 4.50 16.87 3.50
C THR A 54 5.07 16.42 2.16
N LEU A 55 4.20 16.15 1.17
CA LEU A 55 4.61 15.77 -0.18
C LEU A 55 4.96 16.98 -1.07
N VAL A 56 4.62 18.18 -0.60
CA VAL A 56 4.79 19.44 -1.33
C VAL A 56 5.84 20.28 -0.60
N SER A 57 6.60 21.07 -1.35
CA SER A 57 7.56 22.00 -0.74
C SER A 57 6.86 23.07 0.09
N GLU A 58 7.50 23.52 1.17
CA GLU A 58 6.98 24.57 2.06
C GLU A 58 6.67 25.87 1.29
N GLN A 59 7.48 26.19 0.27
CA GLN A 59 7.27 27.36 -0.58
C GLN A 59 5.91 27.32 -1.28
N THR A 60 5.56 26.19 -1.89
CA THR A 60 4.28 26.03 -2.57
C THR A 60 3.12 26.02 -1.59
N GLN A 61 3.31 25.47 -0.39
CA GLN A 61 2.31 25.52 0.68
C GLN A 61 2.05 26.94 1.17
N ILE A 62 3.11 27.72 1.42
CA ILE A 62 3.01 29.13 1.85
C ILE A 62 2.33 29.97 0.75
N ASN A 63 2.67 29.73 -0.51
CA ASN A 63 2.05 30.43 -1.63
C ASN A 63 0.56 30.10 -1.76
N ALA A 64 0.17 28.83 -1.61
CA ALA A 64 -1.23 28.42 -1.59
C ALA A 64 -1.99 29.03 -0.40
N ALA A 65 -1.36 29.17 0.77
CA ALA A 65 -1.96 29.83 1.92
C ALA A 65 -2.13 31.35 1.75
N LYS A 66 -1.21 32.00 1.04
CA LYS A 66 -1.24 33.45 0.78
C LYS A 66 -2.20 33.83 -0.36
N ASN A 67 -2.37 32.96 -1.35
CA ASN A 67 -3.20 33.21 -2.52
C ASN A 67 -4.69 33.04 -2.18
N LYS A 68 -5.38 34.17 -1.96
CA LYS A 68 -6.86 34.22 -1.76
C LYS A 68 -7.67 33.94 -3.03
N THR A 69 -7.03 33.87 -4.19
CA THR A 69 -7.67 33.83 -5.52
C THR A 69 -8.16 32.44 -5.96
N GLY A 70 -8.32 31.49 -5.03
CA GLY A 70 -8.85 30.15 -5.34
C GLY A 70 -7.88 29.22 -6.09
N ALA A 71 -6.58 29.55 -6.14
CA ALA A 71 -5.58 28.68 -6.74
C ALA A 71 -5.38 27.43 -5.87
N ALA A 72 -5.98 26.32 -6.29
CA ALA A 72 -5.92 25.05 -5.56
C ALA A 72 -4.52 24.43 -5.61
N LEU A 73 -4.06 23.87 -4.49
CA LEU A 73 -2.79 23.14 -4.45
C LEU A 73 -2.93 21.84 -5.26
N ILE A 74 -2.03 21.62 -6.21
CA ILE A 74 -1.95 20.36 -6.97
C ILE A 74 -0.94 19.44 -6.29
N THR A 75 -1.42 18.34 -5.70
CA THR A 75 -0.57 17.33 -5.06
C THR A 75 -0.58 16.05 -5.89
N ASP A 76 0.60 15.63 -6.35
CA ASP A 76 0.79 14.38 -7.10
C ASP A 76 1.32 13.29 -6.17
N ALA A 77 0.43 12.39 -5.75
CA ALA A 77 0.79 11.28 -4.88
C ALA A 77 1.67 10.25 -5.62
N VAL A 78 1.47 10.06 -6.92
CA VAL A 78 2.21 9.07 -7.72
C VAL A 78 3.68 9.45 -7.81
N ARG A 79 4.00 10.73 -7.98
CA ARG A 79 5.37 11.25 -7.92
C ARG A 79 6.06 10.96 -6.58
N SER A 80 5.30 10.94 -5.50
CA SER A 80 5.81 10.58 -4.17
C SER A 80 5.81 9.06 -3.88
N ILE A 81 5.59 8.23 -4.91
CA ILE A 81 5.52 6.77 -4.79
C ILE A 81 4.37 6.36 -3.84
N ASN A 82 3.24 7.07 -3.91
CA ASN A 82 2.00 6.73 -3.20
C ASN A 82 0.89 6.51 -4.23
N TYR A 83 0.27 5.34 -4.20
CA TYR A 83 -0.73 4.95 -5.20
C TYR A 83 -2.16 5.11 -4.70
N LYS A 84 -2.38 4.98 -3.38
CA LYS A 84 -3.72 5.09 -2.79
C LYS A 84 -3.79 6.21 -1.75
N VAL A 85 -4.82 7.05 -1.86
CA VAL A 85 -5.11 8.11 -0.89
C VAL A 85 -6.24 7.69 0.05
N LEU A 86 -5.97 7.76 1.35
CA LEU A 86 -6.89 7.42 2.43
C LEU A 86 -7.42 8.66 3.14
N GLY A 87 -8.67 8.59 3.60
CA GLY A 87 -9.38 9.70 4.22
C GLY A 87 -9.51 9.56 5.74
N ASN A 88 -8.50 9.06 6.46
CA ASN A 88 -8.65 8.80 7.90
C ASN A 88 -8.70 10.10 8.73
N ARG A 89 -7.83 11.07 8.40
CA ARG A 89 -7.64 12.29 9.19
C ARG A 89 -8.34 13.52 8.58
N LYS A 90 -8.25 14.66 9.26
CA LYS A 90 -8.88 15.92 8.81
C LYS A 90 -8.01 16.58 7.74
N LEU A 91 -8.67 17.14 6.73
CA LEU A 91 -8.07 17.99 5.72
C LEU A 91 -8.38 19.45 6.10
N PRO A 92 -7.42 20.40 5.98
CA PRO A 92 -7.71 21.81 6.20
C PRO A 92 -8.75 22.31 5.20
N LYS A 93 -9.50 23.36 5.55
CA LYS A 93 -10.51 24.00 4.68
C LYS A 93 -9.85 24.85 3.60
N GLN A 94 -9.06 24.22 2.74
CA GLN A 94 -8.41 24.81 1.58
C GLN A 94 -8.66 23.92 0.36
N PRO A 95 -8.93 24.48 -0.83
CA PRO A 95 -9.09 23.71 -2.05
C PRO A 95 -7.80 22.98 -2.43
N VAL A 96 -7.90 21.67 -2.66
CA VAL A 96 -6.77 20.81 -3.07
C VAL A 96 -7.19 19.91 -4.23
N ILE A 97 -6.32 19.82 -5.25
CA ILE A 97 -6.45 18.87 -6.35
C ILE A 97 -5.44 17.75 -6.13
N VAL A 98 -5.93 16.53 -5.90
CA VAL A 98 -5.07 15.37 -5.62
C VAL A 98 -5.05 14.45 -6.83
N LYS A 99 -3.85 14.10 -7.30
CA LYS A 99 -3.60 13.12 -8.36
C LYS A 99 -3.10 11.81 -7.76
N ALA A 100 -3.84 10.71 -7.94
CA ALA A 100 -3.45 9.38 -7.45
C ALA A 100 -4.05 8.26 -8.30
N LYS A 101 -3.56 7.02 -8.13
CA LYS A 101 -4.14 5.85 -8.82
C LYS A 101 -5.46 5.41 -8.21
N PHE A 102 -5.57 5.49 -6.88
CA PHE A 102 -6.75 5.04 -6.14
C PHE A 102 -7.11 6.03 -5.04
N PHE A 103 -8.42 6.21 -4.82
CA PHE A 103 -8.94 6.95 -3.69
C PHE A 103 -9.86 6.06 -2.85
N SER A 104 -9.86 6.26 -1.54
CA SER A 104 -10.93 5.75 -0.69
C SER A 104 -12.16 6.64 -0.80
N ARG A 105 -13.36 6.08 -0.67
CA ARG A 105 -14.62 6.86 -0.67
C ARG A 105 -14.59 8.02 0.33
N ARG A 106 -14.09 7.77 1.54
CA ARG A 106 -13.90 8.79 2.59
C ARG A 106 -12.93 9.90 2.18
N ALA A 107 -11.90 9.58 1.40
CA ALA A 107 -10.97 10.59 0.89
C ALA A 107 -11.66 11.48 -0.14
N GLU A 108 -12.41 10.89 -1.08
CA GLU A 108 -13.15 11.65 -2.09
C GLU A 108 -14.20 12.58 -1.46
N GLU A 109 -14.99 12.07 -0.52
CA GLU A 109 -16.00 12.86 0.20
C GLU A 109 -15.35 14.07 0.89
N LYS A 110 -14.21 13.88 1.56
CA LYS A 110 -13.48 14.96 2.25
C LYS A 110 -12.83 15.97 1.32
N ILE A 111 -12.26 15.52 0.21
CA ILE A 111 -11.65 16.41 -0.80
C ILE A 111 -12.75 17.26 -1.45
N LYS A 112 -13.88 16.65 -1.83
CA LYS A 112 -15.03 17.38 -2.39
C LYS A 112 -15.64 18.37 -1.40
N HIS A 113 -15.64 18.05 -0.10
CA HIS A 113 -16.16 18.94 0.95
C HIS A 113 -15.34 20.23 1.12
N VAL A 114 -14.07 20.25 0.71
CA VAL A 114 -13.22 21.46 0.76
C VAL A 114 -13.08 22.12 -0.62
N ASP A 115 -14.03 21.88 -1.52
CA ASP A 115 -14.02 22.35 -2.91
C ASP A 115 -12.78 21.91 -3.71
N GLY A 116 -12.25 20.74 -3.37
CA GLY A 116 -11.14 20.10 -4.06
C GLY A 116 -11.58 19.10 -5.14
N ALA A 117 -10.61 18.58 -5.89
CA ALA A 117 -10.83 17.59 -6.95
C ALA A 117 -9.94 16.35 -6.80
N CYS A 118 -10.51 15.17 -7.05
CA CYS A 118 -9.77 13.91 -7.16
C CYS A 118 -9.54 13.59 -8.63
N VAL A 119 -8.27 13.46 -9.03
CA VAL A 119 -7.87 13.14 -10.41
C VAL A 119 -7.21 11.77 -10.42
N LEU A 120 -7.81 10.84 -11.17
CA LEU A 120 -7.25 9.50 -11.36
C LEU A 120 -6.11 9.54 -12.37
N VAL A 121 -5.00 8.89 -12.03
CA VAL A 121 -3.80 8.77 -12.88
C VAL A 121 -3.40 7.30 -12.97
N ALA A 122 -2.93 6.86 -14.14
CA ALA A 122 -2.55 5.46 -14.40
C ALA A 122 -1.23 5.04 -13.74
#